data_AF-A0A538FGT3-F1
#
_entry.id   AF-A0A538FGT3-F1
#
_cell.length_a   1.000
_cell.length_b   1.000
_cell.length_c   1.000
_cell.angle_alpha   90.00
_cell.angle_beta   90.00
_cell.angle_gamma   90.00
#
_symmetry.space_group_name_H-M   'P 1'
#
loop_
_entity.id
_entity.type
_entity.pdbx_description
1 polymer ?
#
loop_
_entity_poly.entity_id
_entity_poly.type
_entity_poly.pdbx_seq_one_letter_code
_entity_poly.pdbx_strand_id
1 'polypeptide(L)'
;MRGLSLRDWPEVARIYAEGIATGNATFETEVPSWEAWNAGHLAEHRFVADSNGEVVGWIAVAPVSSRCCYAGVAEVSAYVGTNARGRGIGAALLERLIDSTEQAGIWTLETGVFPENEPSLALLKRFGFRE
;
A
#
# COMPACT_ATOMS: atom_id res chain seq x y z
N MET A 1 10.67 -2.05 9.44
CA MET A 1 9.49 -2.58 8.73
C MET A 1 9.25 -4.00 9.13
N ARG A 2 7.98 -4.43 9.15
CA ARG A 2 7.59 -5.81 9.44
C ARG A 2 6.30 -6.17 8.71
N GLY A 3 5.97 -7.46 8.67
CA GLY A 3 4.71 -7.92 8.11
C GLY A 3 3.51 -7.34 8.86
N LEU A 4 2.46 -6.99 8.11
CA LEU A 4 1.19 -6.51 8.65
C LEU A 4 0.38 -7.68 9.21
N SER A 5 -0.18 -7.50 10.41
CA SER A 5 -1.03 -8.46 11.11
C SER A 5 -2.35 -7.82 11.59
N LEU A 6 -3.29 -8.65 12.05
CA LEU A 6 -4.55 -8.17 12.65
C LEU A 6 -4.32 -7.18 13.81
N ARG A 7 -3.21 -7.29 14.55
CA ARG A 7 -2.91 -6.39 15.68
C ARG A 7 -2.63 -4.96 15.23
N ASP A 8 -2.24 -4.79 13.97
CA ASP A 8 -1.94 -3.49 13.36
C ASP A 8 -3.19 -2.82 12.81
N TRP A 9 -4.28 -3.57 12.69
CA TRP A 9 -5.49 -3.11 12.02
C TRP A 9 -6.04 -1.80 12.56
N PRO A 10 -6.11 -1.54 13.89
CA PRO A 10 -6.60 -0.25 14.38
C PRO A 10 -5.84 0.95 13.81
N GLU A 11 -4.51 0.87 13.72
CA GLU A 11 -3.68 1.95 13.17
C GLU A 11 -3.72 1.99 11.64
N VAL A 12 -3.75 0.83 10.98
CA VAL A 12 -3.90 0.72 9.52
C VAL A 12 -5.22 1.35 9.08
N ALA A 13 -6.32 1.03 9.78
CA ALA A 13 -7.64 1.60 9.57
C ALA A 13 -7.66 3.12 9.78
N ARG A 14 -7.02 3.61 10.85
CA ARG A 14 -6.87 5.06 11.10
C ARG A 14 -6.16 5.75 9.94
N ILE A 15 -5.01 5.22 9.50
CA ILE A 15 -4.24 5.77 8.37
C ILE A 15 -5.06 5.70 7.07
N TYR A 16 -5.84 4.64 6.87
CA TYR A 16 -6.71 4.52 5.70
C TYR A 16 -7.81 5.59 5.73
N ALA A 17 -8.46 5.81 6.88
CA ALA A 17 -9.43 6.89 7.07
C ALA A 17 -8.82 8.27 6.78
N GLU A 18 -7.58 8.52 7.21
CA GLU A 18 -6.86 9.76 6.85
C GLU A 18 -6.67 9.91 5.35
N GLY A 19 -6.36 8.81 4.64
CA GLY A 19 -6.29 8.78 3.18
C GLY A 19 -7.61 9.13 2.52
N ILE A 20 -8.71 8.48 2.92
CA ILE A 20 -10.07 8.74 2.44
C ILE A 20 -10.44 10.22 2.65
N ALA A 21 -10.17 10.76 3.83
CA ALA A 21 -10.47 12.14 4.18
C ALA A 21 -9.74 13.18 3.29
N THR A 22 -8.66 12.80 2.60
CA THR A 22 -7.99 13.70 1.64
C THR A 22 -8.77 13.88 0.33
N GLY A 23 -9.63 12.94 -0.04
CA GLY A 23 -10.29 12.88 -1.35
C GLY A 23 -9.36 12.59 -2.54
N ASN A 24 -8.05 12.40 -2.31
CA ASN A 24 -7.04 12.27 -3.35
C ASN A 24 -6.24 10.96 -3.27
N ALA A 25 -6.64 10.03 -2.39
CA ALA A 25 -5.91 8.78 -2.15
C ALA A 25 -6.64 7.53 -2.66
N THR A 26 -7.97 7.52 -2.62
CA THR A 26 -8.80 6.36 -3.00
C THR A 26 -10.20 6.80 -3.39
N PHE A 27 -10.89 5.98 -4.17
CA PHE A 27 -12.34 6.12 -4.42
C PHE A 27 -13.20 5.54 -3.29
N GLU A 28 -12.61 4.78 -2.38
CA GLU A 28 -13.32 4.25 -1.22
C GLU A 28 -13.82 5.40 -0.34
N THR A 29 -15.07 5.27 0.13
CA THR A 29 -15.71 6.28 0.98
C THR A 29 -15.66 5.92 2.46
N GLU A 30 -15.39 4.66 2.79
CA GLU A 30 -15.35 4.14 4.15
C GLU A 30 -14.18 3.16 4.31
N VAL A 31 -13.68 3.02 5.55
CA VAL A 31 -12.68 1.99 5.83
C VAL A 31 -13.37 0.62 5.87
N PRO A 32 -12.92 -0.37 5.08
CA PRO A 32 -13.53 -1.71 5.07
C PRO A 32 -13.35 -2.41 6.42
N SER A 33 -13.99 -3.56 6.64
CA SER A 33 -13.63 -4.41 7.78
C SER A 33 -12.25 -5.05 7.57
N TRP A 34 -11.62 -5.50 8.67
CA TRP A 34 -10.38 -6.27 8.56
C TRP A 34 -10.56 -7.50 7.67
N GLU A 35 -11.67 -8.23 7.81
CA GLU A 35 -11.93 -9.46 7.08
C GLU A 35 -12.00 -9.21 5.58
N ALA A 36 -12.73 -8.16 5.17
CA ALA A 36 -12.83 -7.76 3.78
C ALA A 36 -11.48 -7.31 3.22
N TRP A 37 -10.76 -6.45 3.94
CA TRP A 37 -9.42 -6.00 3.54
C TRP A 37 -8.44 -7.18 3.45
N ASN A 38 -8.41 -8.04 4.46
CA ASN A 38 -7.52 -9.20 4.53
C ASN A 38 -7.80 -10.23 3.44
N ALA A 39 -9.07 -10.45 3.07
CA ALA A 39 -9.44 -11.36 1.99
C ALA A 39 -9.02 -10.86 0.60
N GLY A 40 -8.93 -9.54 0.41
CA GLY A 40 -8.56 -8.92 -0.87
C GLY A 40 -7.05 -8.78 -1.10
N HIS A 41 -6.22 -8.91 -0.08
CA HIS A 41 -4.78 -8.63 -0.16
C HIS A 41 -3.91 -9.87 0.05
N LEU A 42 -2.74 -9.89 -0.59
CA LEU A 42 -1.77 -10.98 -0.44
C LEU A 42 -1.07 -10.87 0.91
N ALA A 43 -1.29 -11.87 1.77
CA ALA A 43 -0.80 -11.88 3.16
C ALA A 43 0.74 -11.84 3.28
N GLU A 44 1.46 -12.33 2.27
CA GLU A 44 2.93 -12.36 2.22
C GLU A 44 3.54 -11.02 1.78
N HIS A 45 2.73 -10.13 1.17
CA HIS A 45 3.18 -8.89 0.54
C HIS A 45 2.46 -7.68 1.12
N ARG A 46 2.36 -7.64 2.44
CA ARG A 46 1.82 -6.51 3.20
C ARG A 46 2.74 -6.15 4.36
N PHE A 47 3.06 -4.87 4.48
CA PHE A 47 4.04 -4.39 5.43
C PHE A 47 3.56 -3.13 6.13
N VAL A 48 4.02 -2.96 7.38
CA VAL A 48 3.87 -1.72 8.14
C VAL A 48 5.24 -1.08 8.39
N ALA A 49 5.23 0.26 8.35
CA ALA A 49 6.28 1.09 8.91
C ALA A 49 5.94 1.39 10.37
N ASP A 50 6.83 1.00 11.26
CA ASP A 50 6.71 1.23 12.71
C ASP A 50 7.71 2.30 13.13
N SER A 51 7.26 3.25 13.94
CA SER A 51 8.09 4.26 14.57
C SER A 51 7.71 4.36 16.05
N ASN A 52 8.62 3.94 16.94
CA ASN A 52 8.41 3.92 18.39
C ASN A 52 7.18 3.12 18.84
N GLY A 53 6.85 2.02 18.15
CA GLY A 53 5.69 1.18 18.48
C GLY A 53 4.36 1.70 17.93
N GLU A 54 4.37 2.79 17.16
CA GLU A 54 3.21 3.28 16.40
C GLU A 54 3.38 2.91 14.92
N VAL A 55 2.32 2.38 14.31
CA VAL A 55 2.29 2.20 12.84
C VAL A 55 2.07 3.57 12.21
N VAL A 56 3.01 3.99 11.37
CA VAL A 56 3.02 5.31 10.71
C VAL A 56 2.77 5.24 9.21
N GLY A 57 2.68 4.04 8.65
CA GLY A 57 2.35 3.80 7.25
C GLY A 57 2.24 2.31 6.97
N TRP A 58 1.58 1.98 5.88
CA TRP A 58 1.42 0.60 5.42
C TRP A 58 1.42 0.52 3.90
N ILE A 59 1.76 -0.65 3.40
CA ILE A 59 1.71 -0.99 1.99
C ILE A 59 1.25 -2.43 1.82
N ALA A 60 0.47 -2.70 0.79
CA ALA A 60 0.02 -4.05 0.45
C ALA A 60 -0.21 -4.18 -1.06
N VAL A 61 -0.36 -5.41 -1.52
CA VAL A 61 -0.82 -5.70 -2.88
C VAL A 61 -2.05 -6.59 -2.91
N ALA A 62 -2.87 -6.41 -3.93
CA ALA A 62 -4.02 -7.24 -4.27
C ALA A 62 -3.85 -7.82 -5.70
N PRO A 63 -4.35 -9.04 -5.99
CA PRO A 63 -4.39 -9.54 -7.36
C PRO A 63 -5.30 -8.68 -8.24
N VAL A 64 -4.86 -8.34 -9.45
CA VAL A 64 -5.67 -7.55 -10.39
C VAL A 64 -6.77 -8.38 -11.06
N SER A 65 -6.62 -9.71 -11.07
CA SER A 65 -7.58 -10.64 -11.68
C SER A 65 -7.45 -12.04 -11.08
N SER A 66 -8.56 -12.78 -11.06
CA SER A 66 -8.59 -14.21 -10.71
C SER A 66 -8.14 -15.13 -11.86
N ARG A 67 -7.95 -14.60 -13.07
CA ARG A 67 -7.51 -15.38 -14.23
C ARG A 67 -6.02 -15.70 -14.10
N CYS A 68 -5.65 -16.97 -14.31
CA CYS A 68 -4.27 -17.45 -14.16
C CYS A 68 -3.23 -16.69 -15.00
N CYS A 69 -3.61 -16.11 -16.13
CA CYS A 69 -2.71 -15.30 -16.96
C CYS A 69 -2.24 -14.00 -16.30
N TYR A 70 -2.87 -13.57 -15.20
CA TYR A 70 -2.49 -12.40 -14.40
C TYR A 70 -1.82 -12.77 -13.07
N ALA A 71 -1.41 -14.02 -12.87
CA ALA A 71 -0.93 -14.50 -11.56
C ALA A 71 0.29 -13.72 -11.00
N GLY A 72 1.08 -13.06 -11.85
CA GLY A 72 2.18 -12.20 -11.42
C GLY A 72 1.96 -10.72 -11.70
N VAL A 73 0.70 -10.28 -11.79
CA VAL A 73 0.31 -8.87 -11.86
C VAL A 73 -0.48 -8.51 -10.61
N ALA A 74 -0.05 -7.48 -9.89
CA ALA A 74 -0.67 -7.07 -8.64
C ALA A 74 -0.84 -5.55 -8.56
N GLU A 75 -1.93 -5.10 -7.94
CA GLU A 75 -2.19 -3.69 -7.66
C GLU A 75 -1.60 -3.31 -6.30
N VAL A 76 -0.91 -2.19 -6.22
CA VAL A 76 -0.29 -1.65 -5.01
C VAL A 76 -1.24 -0.67 -4.33
N SER A 77 -1.36 -0.79 -3.01
CA SER A 77 -1.98 0.20 -2.13
C SER A 77 -0.98 0.65 -1.08
N ALA A 78 -0.70 1.96 -0.98
CA ALA A 78 0.29 2.52 -0.07
C ALA A 78 -0.23 3.77 0.63
N TYR A 79 -0.14 3.80 1.97
CA TYR A 79 -0.63 4.92 2.78
C TYR A 79 0.38 5.30 3.86
N VAL A 80 0.59 6.60 4.05
CA VAL A 80 1.45 7.15 5.10
C VAL A 80 0.62 8.11 5.93
N GLY A 81 0.62 7.91 7.25
CA GLY A 81 -0.09 8.75 8.20
C GLY A 81 0.33 10.21 8.06
N THR A 82 -0.61 11.12 8.25
CA THR A 82 -0.46 12.55 7.97
C THR A 82 0.76 13.16 8.68
N ASN A 83 0.99 12.76 9.93
CA ASN A 83 2.12 13.23 10.75
C ASN A 83 3.49 12.63 10.38
N ALA A 84 3.52 11.62 9.49
CA ALA A 84 4.73 10.91 9.09
C ALA A 84 5.13 11.15 7.63
N ARG A 85 4.36 11.93 6.87
CA ARG A 85 4.67 12.30 5.48
C ARG A 85 5.96 13.12 5.38
N GLY A 86 6.63 13.04 4.22
CA GLY A 86 7.90 13.74 3.97
C GLY A 86 9.13 13.15 4.67
N ARG A 87 8.99 12.04 5.41
CA ARG A 87 10.08 11.38 6.16
C ARG A 87 10.66 10.16 5.46
N GLY A 88 10.39 9.96 4.17
CA GLY A 88 10.87 8.81 3.40
C GLY A 88 10.15 7.48 3.65
N ILE A 89 9.10 7.45 4.48
CA ILE A 89 8.36 6.23 4.84
C ILE A 89 7.77 5.51 3.61
N GLY A 90 7.12 6.25 2.70
CA GLY A 90 6.55 5.67 1.48
C GLY A 90 7.61 5.01 0.59
N ALA A 91 8.79 5.61 0.48
CA ALA A 91 9.90 5.05 -0.29
C ALA A 91 10.41 3.75 0.33
N ALA A 92 10.65 3.73 1.65
CA ALA A 92 11.06 2.52 2.34
C ALA A 92 10.01 1.39 2.21
N LEU A 93 8.72 1.74 2.18
CA LEU A 93 7.63 0.77 2.08
C LEU A 93 7.60 0.16 0.68
N LEU A 94 7.71 1.01 -0.34
CA LEU A 94 7.70 0.59 -1.74
C LEU A 94 8.94 -0.26 -2.08
N GLU A 95 10.12 0.12 -1.60
CA GLU A 95 11.35 -0.67 -1.74
C GLU A 95 11.18 -2.08 -1.17
N ARG A 96 10.69 -2.18 0.08
CA ARG A 96 10.43 -3.46 0.73
C ARG A 96 9.39 -4.31 0.00
N LEU A 97 8.35 -3.66 -0.54
CA LEU A 97 7.30 -4.35 -1.27
C LEU A 97 7.86 -4.95 -2.57
N ILE A 98 8.58 -4.14 -3.37
CA ILE A 98 9.17 -4.57 -4.64
C ILE A 98 10.07 -5.80 -4.42
N ASP A 99 11.00 -5.73 -3.47
CA ASP A 99 11.88 -6.85 -3.12
C ASP A 99 11.09 -8.13 -2.82
N SER A 100 10.00 -7.99 -2.05
CA SER A 100 9.17 -9.13 -1.65
C SER A 100 8.39 -9.72 -2.82
N THR A 101 7.86 -8.87 -3.70
CA THR A 101 7.02 -9.28 -4.83
C THR A 101 7.86 -9.89 -5.95
N GLU A 102 9.06 -9.36 -6.22
CA GLU A 102 9.99 -9.92 -7.21
C GLU A 102 10.45 -11.33 -6.82
N GLN A 103 10.77 -11.55 -5.54
CA GLN A 103 11.15 -12.86 -5.01
C GLN A 103 10.02 -13.89 -5.12
N ALA A 104 8.76 -13.44 -5.12
CA ALA A 104 7.58 -14.29 -5.29
C ALA A 104 7.16 -14.49 -6.75
N GLY A 105 7.90 -13.92 -7.72
CA GLY A 105 7.58 -14.03 -9.14
C GLY A 105 6.43 -13.14 -9.60
N ILE A 106 6.09 -12.08 -8.86
CA ILE A 106 5.21 -11.03 -9.34
C ILE A 106 6.05 -10.11 -10.24
N TRP A 107 5.77 -10.12 -11.54
CA TRP A 107 6.56 -9.43 -12.57
C TRP A 107 6.00 -8.05 -12.93
N THR A 108 4.82 -7.68 -12.44
CA THR A 108 4.23 -6.35 -12.69
C THR A 108 3.48 -5.85 -11.47
N LEU A 109 3.79 -4.62 -11.08
CA LEU A 109 3.05 -3.84 -10.10
C LEU A 109 2.36 -2.67 -10.81
N GLU A 110 1.06 -2.53 -10.57
CA GLU A 110 0.27 -1.38 -11.05
C GLU A 110 -0.39 -0.66 -9.86
N THR A 111 -0.87 0.56 -10.06
CA THR A 111 -1.62 1.29 -9.03
C THR A 111 -2.43 2.39 -9.70
N GLY A 112 -3.68 2.57 -9.26
CA GLY A 112 -4.43 3.79 -9.56
C GLY A 112 -3.95 4.95 -8.70
N VAL A 113 -3.70 6.11 -9.30
CA VAL A 113 -3.33 7.33 -8.57
C VAL A 113 -4.09 8.51 -9.16
N PHE A 114 -4.72 9.31 -8.31
CA PHE A 114 -5.33 10.57 -8.71
C PHE A 114 -4.26 11.54 -9.22
N PRO A 115 -4.47 12.22 -10.36
CA PRO A 115 -3.53 13.22 -10.89
C PRO A 115 -3.13 14.30 -9.87
N GLU A 116 -4.04 14.63 -8.95
CA GLU A 116 -3.85 15.62 -7.88
C GLU A 116 -2.88 15.15 -6.78
N ASN A 117 -2.59 13.84 -6.70
CA ASN A 117 -1.70 13.25 -5.71
C ASN A 117 -0.24 13.28 -6.20
N GLU A 118 0.28 14.49 -6.43
CA GLU A 118 1.65 14.73 -6.86
C GLU A 118 2.72 14.02 -6.01
N PRO A 119 2.61 13.94 -4.66
CA PRO A 119 3.58 13.21 -3.85
C PRO A 119 3.64 11.71 -4.19
N SER A 120 2.50 11.08 -4.45
CA SER A 120 2.45 9.66 -4.86
C SER A 120 3.04 9.47 -6.25
N LEU A 121 2.66 10.33 -7.21
CA LEU A 121 3.21 10.30 -8.57
C LEU A 121 4.73 10.46 -8.58
N ALA A 122 5.27 11.42 -7.83
CA ALA A 122 6.70 11.64 -7.72
C ALA A 122 7.44 10.44 -7.10
N LEU A 123 6.85 9.83 -6.06
CA LEU A 123 7.38 8.63 -5.43
C LEU A 123 7.43 7.47 -6.44
N LEU A 124 6.33 7.17 -7.11
CA LEU A 124 6.24 6.05 -8.05
C LEU A 124 7.21 6.22 -9.24
N LYS A 125 7.29 7.44 -9.81
CA LYS A 125 8.26 7.75 -10.89
C LYS A 125 9.70 7.50 -10.47
N ARG A 126 10.07 7.81 -9.22
CA ARG A 126 11.41 7.53 -8.67
C ARG A 126 11.70 6.01 -8.59
N PHE A 127 10.69 5.18 -8.41
CA PHE A 127 10.80 3.72 -8.40
C PHE A 127 10.58 3.09 -9.79
N GLY A 128 10.50 3.89 -10.86
CA GLY A 128 10.46 3.41 -12.24
C GLY A 128 9.08 3.06 -12.77
N PHE A 129 8.00 3.39 -12.05
CA PHE A 129 6.63 3.33 -12.56
C PHE A 129 6.43 4.31 -13.71
N ARG A 130 5.51 3.98 -14.63
CA ARG A 130 5.27 4.71 -15.88
C ARG A 130 3.76 4.91 -16.07
N GLU A 131 3.38 6.01 -16.70
CA GLU A 131 1.99 6.41 -17.02
C GLU A 131 1.73 6.35 -18.54
#